data_AF-A0A7X6CW83-F1
#
_entry.id   AF-A0A7X6CW83-F1
#
_cell.length_a   1.000
_cell.length_b   1.000
_cell.length_c   1.000
_cell.angle_alpha   90.00
_cell.angle_beta   90.00
_cell.angle_gamma   90.00
#
_symmetry.space_group_name_H-M   'P 1'
#
loop_
_entity.id
_entity.type
_entity.pdbx_description
1 polymer ?
#
loop_
_entity_poly.entity_id
_entity_poly.type
_entity_poly.pdbx_seq_one_letter_code
_entity_poly.pdbx_strand_id
1 'polypeptide(L)'
;MNFQTHVFMGKVIVKAVNQRIAFPIKEKAFLAGHVLADYSPLMFLHPHLAVCSMDYVQYKISMLSGIDLDIESLLGSDLPAFQMGVLAHYICDFFCYAHSGADFGNVREHLQYEDFLDNYRRTWAEQLRDIDWGGQFEPLTSVEDIQGYLEKAVAAYNKGGQSVEKDLTLAMENSVRILLSVSRIRLTQKQAVLAWQA
;
A
#
# COMPACT_ATOMS: atom_id res chain seq x y z
N MET A 1 2.36 11.80 -0.39
CA MET A 1 2.37 12.36 -1.77
C MET A 1 1.17 13.28 -1.95
N ASN A 2 1.01 14.01 -3.06
CA ASN A 2 -0.21 14.82 -3.22
C ASN A 2 -1.46 13.95 -3.50
N PHE A 3 -2.63 14.55 -3.26
CA PHE A 3 -3.94 13.90 -3.39
C PHE A 3 -4.17 13.25 -4.77
N GLN A 4 -3.88 13.96 -5.86
CA GLN A 4 -4.10 13.48 -7.23
C GLN A 4 -3.25 12.24 -7.52
N THR A 5 -2.03 12.22 -6.99
CA THR A 5 -1.13 11.08 -7.10
C THR A 5 -1.66 9.88 -6.33
N HIS A 6 -2.08 10.04 -5.08
CA HIS A 6 -2.68 8.94 -4.30
C HIS A 6 -3.95 8.39 -4.97
N VAL A 7 -4.82 9.25 -5.51
CA VAL A 7 -6.01 8.79 -6.25
C VAL A 7 -5.64 7.94 -7.46
N PHE A 8 -4.63 8.36 -8.23
CA PHE A 8 -4.18 7.62 -9.40
C PHE A 8 -3.56 6.27 -9.01
N MET A 9 -2.58 6.27 -8.11
CA MET A 9 -1.91 5.05 -7.67
C MET A 9 -2.91 4.08 -7.04
N GLY A 10 -3.81 4.58 -6.20
CA GLY A 10 -4.85 3.76 -5.58
C GLY A 10 -5.72 3.02 -6.60
N LYS A 11 -6.08 3.68 -7.72
CA LYS A 11 -6.83 3.05 -8.83
C LYS A 11 -6.01 1.99 -9.56
N VAL A 12 -4.73 2.25 -9.81
CA VAL A 12 -3.83 1.29 -10.47
C VAL A 12 -3.63 0.07 -9.58
N ILE A 13 -3.31 0.28 -8.30
CA ILE A 13 -3.04 -0.75 -7.31
C ILE A 13 -4.26 -1.66 -7.13
N VAL A 14 -5.44 -1.10 -6.84
CA VAL A 14 -6.64 -1.92 -6.57
C VAL A 14 -7.09 -2.70 -7.81
N LYS A 15 -6.94 -2.12 -9.00
CA LYS A 15 -7.21 -2.82 -10.26
C LYS A 15 -6.26 -4.01 -10.44
N ALA A 16 -4.95 -3.80 -10.27
CA ALA A 16 -3.95 -4.85 -10.40
C ALA A 16 -4.15 -5.99 -9.39
N VAL A 17 -4.48 -5.66 -8.14
CA VAL A 17 -4.77 -6.66 -7.11
C VAL A 17 -6.03 -7.44 -7.43
N ASN A 18 -7.12 -6.76 -7.82
CA ASN A 18 -8.41 -7.39 -8.13
C ASN A 18 -8.37 -8.31 -9.35
N GLN A 19 -7.41 -8.13 -10.27
CA GLN A 19 -7.21 -9.03 -11.41
C GLN A 19 -6.63 -10.40 -11.02
N ARG A 20 -6.10 -10.55 -9.80
CA ARG A 20 -5.34 -11.74 -9.35
C ARG A 20 -5.97 -12.46 -8.17
N ILE A 21 -7.04 -11.94 -7.57
CA ILE A 21 -7.69 -12.53 -6.41
C ILE A 21 -9.11 -12.99 -6.72
N ALA A 22 -9.54 -14.08 -6.09
CA ALA A 22 -10.89 -14.63 -6.29
C ALA A 22 -11.99 -13.76 -5.65
N PHE A 23 -11.66 -12.98 -4.62
CA PHE A 23 -12.59 -12.11 -3.90
C PHE A 23 -12.14 -10.66 -4.01
N PRO A 24 -12.67 -9.88 -4.97
CA PRO A 24 -12.24 -8.52 -5.23
C PRO A 24 -12.42 -7.59 -4.02
N ILE A 25 -11.42 -6.73 -3.81
CA ILE A 25 -11.49 -5.59 -2.88
C ILE A 25 -12.51 -4.59 -3.42
N LYS A 26 -13.41 -4.12 -2.55
CA LYS A 26 -14.38 -3.05 -2.89
C LYS A 26 -13.64 -1.75 -3.20
N GLU A 27 -13.55 -1.40 -4.47
CA GLU A 27 -12.75 -0.27 -4.98
C GLU A 27 -13.07 1.07 -4.28
N LYS A 28 -14.35 1.41 -4.12
CA LYS A 28 -14.75 2.70 -3.51
C LYS A 28 -14.23 2.84 -2.07
N ALA A 29 -14.36 1.78 -1.29
CA ALA A 29 -13.91 1.75 0.10
C ALA A 29 -12.38 1.79 0.18
N PHE A 30 -11.70 1.04 -0.70
CA PHE A 30 -10.24 1.08 -0.82
C PHE A 30 -9.73 2.48 -1.17
N LEU A 31 -10.28 3.13 -2.19
CA LEU A 31 -9.88 4.48 -2.59
C LEU A 31 -10.16 5.50 -1.49
N ALA A 32 -11.27 5.35 -0.76
CA ALA A 32 -11.54 6.19 0.40
C ALA A 32 -10.44 6.03 1.46
N GLY A 33 -10.04 4.80 1.80
CA GLY A 33 -8.95 4.56 2.75
C GLY A 33 -7.58 5.06 2.26
N HIS A 34 -7.29 4.88 0.98
CA HIS A 34 -6.02 5.26 0.36
C HIS A 34 -5.79 6.78 0.29
N VAL A 35 -6.87 7.56 0.35
CA VAL A 35 -6.82 9.02 0.20
C VAL A 35 -7.14 9.74 1.50
N LEU A 36 -8.04 9.19 2.33
CA LEU A 36 -8.44 9.82 3.60
C LEU A 36 -7.42 9.63 4.73
N ALA A 37 -6.38 8.81 4.52
CA ALA A 37 -5.28 8.69 5.48
C ALA A 37 -4.63 10.06 5.79
N ASP A 38 -4.42 10.89 4.76
CA ASP A 38 -3.89 12.27 4.89
C ASP A 38 -4.80 13.23 5.68
N TYR A 39 -6.08 12.91 5.80
CA TYR A 39 -7.08 13.75 6.47
C TYR A 39 -7.53 13.16 7.81
N SER A 40 -6.90 12.07 8.24
CA SER A 40 -7.20 11.42 9.51
C SER A 40 -6.40 12.08 10.63
N PRO A 41 -7.01 12.33 11.81
CA PRO A 41 -6.27 12.75 13.00
C PRO A 41 -5.16 11.78 13.40
N LEU A 42 -5.22 10.53 12.90
CA LEU A 42 -4.17 9.53 13.08
C LEU A 42 -2.83 9.96 12.47
N MET A 43 -2.78 10.90 11.53
CA MET A 43 -1.54 11.42 10.97
C MET A 43 -0.61 12.05 12.04
N PHE A 44 -1.19 12.59 13.12
CA PHE A 44 -0.42 13.14 14.24
C PHE A 44 0.17 12.06 15.15
N LEU A 45 -0.43 10.86 15.16
CA LEU A 45 0.01 9.72 15.95
C LEU A 45 0.95 8.79 15.16
N HIS A 46 0.71 8.69 13.85
CA HIS A 46 1.46 7.87 12.90
C HIS A 46 1.82 8.74 11.68
N PRO A 47 2.86 9.57 11.79
CA PRO A 47 3.34 10.39 10.69
C PRO A 47 3.63 9.55 9.45
N HIS A 48 3.41 10.07 8.25
CA HIS A 48 3.58 9.34 6.99
C HIS A 48 5.06 9.17 6.59
N LEU A 49 5.91 8.84 7.56
CA LEU A 49 7.33 8.60 7.42
C LEU A 49 7.61 7.16 7.86
N ALA A 50 8.37 6.41 7.05
CA ALA A 50 8.71 5.02 7.37
C ALA A 50 9.38 4.86 8.74
N VAL A 51 10.28 5.77 9.09
CA VAL A 51 10.96 5.80 10.39
C VAL A 51 9.99 5.91 11.57
N CYS A 52 8.82 6.53 11.38
CA CYS A 52 7.84 6.75 12.44
C CYS A 52 6.71 5.71 12.46
N SER A 53 6.37 5.16 11.30
CA SER A 53 5.14 4.38 11.12
C SER A 53 5.36 2.95 10.63
N MET A 54 6.61 2.46 10.57
CA MET A 54 6.88 1.08 10.20
C MET A 54 6.13 0.09 11.12
N ASP A 55 6.24 0.24 12.44
CA ASP A 55 5.56 -0.65 13.39
C ASP A 55 4.02 -0.64 13.22
N TYR A 56 3.44 0.54 12.93
CA TYR A 56 2.02 0.69 12.64
C TYR A 56 1.60 -0.06 11.37
N VAL A 57 2.41 0.04 10.31
CA VAL A 57 2.19 -0.67 9.05
C VAL A 57 2.34 -2.18 9.24
N GLN A 58 3.34 -2.63 10.00
CA GLN A 58 3.52 -4.04 10.33
C GLN A 58 2.34 -4.60 11.12
N TYR A 59 1.83 -3.84 12.09
CA TYR A 59 0.60 -4.19 12.81
C TYR A 59 -0.61 -4.32 11.87
N LYS A 60 -0.79 -3.37 10.93
CA LYS A 60 -1.86 -3.48 9.92
C LYS A 60 -1.73 -4.71 9.04
N ILE A 61 -0.51 -5.07 8.65
CA ILE A 61 -0.25 -6.29 7.87
C ILE A 61 -0.72 -7.52 8.66
N SER A 62 -0.35 -7.63 9.94
CA SER A 62 -0.79 -8.73 10.82
C SER A 62 -2.31 -8.79 10.95
N MET A 63 -2.93 -7.65 11.24
CA MET A 63 -4.38 -7.52 11.42
C MET A 63 -5.14 -7.90 10.14
N LEU A 64 -4.74 -7.37 8.99
CA LEU A 64 -5.42 -7.64 7.70
C LEU A 64 -5.21 -9.06 7.19
N SER A 65 -4.09 -9.67 7.59
CA SER A 65 -3.76 -11.07 7.28
C SER A 65 -4.51 -12.08 8.14
N GLY A 66 -5.23 -11.64 9.19
CA GLY A 66 -6.13 -12.50 9.98
C GLY A 66 -5.59 -13.00 11.32
N ILE A 67 -4.54 -12.38 11.88
CA ILE A 67 -4.04 -12.77 13.21
C ILE A 67 -5.03 -12.39 14.33
N ASP A 68 -5.86 -11.35 14.16
CA ASP A 68 -6.67 -10.76 15.25
C ASP A 68 -8.14 -10.42 14.91
N LEU A 69 -8.67 -10.80 13.74
CA LEU A 69 -10.02 -10.37 13.35
C LEU A 69 -10.98 -11.53 13.08
N ASP A 70 -12.10 -11.51 13.82
CA ASP A 70 -13.31 -12.27 13.50
C ASP A 70 -14.08 -11.58 12.36
N ILE A 71 -13.56 -11.80 11.17
CA ILE A 71 -13.97 -11.12 9.93
C ILE A 71 -15.32 -11.58 9.41
N GLU A 72 -15.89 -12.68 9.90
CA GLU A 72 -17.24 -13.09 9.49
C GLU A 72 -18.28 -11.98 9.77
N SER A 73 -18.10 -11.19 10.82
CA SER A 73 -18.91 -9.99 11.08
C SER A 73 -18.66 -8.81 10.10
N LEU A 74 -17.50 -8.80 9.42
CA LEU A 74 -17.04 -7.76 8.50
C LEU A 74 -17.23 -8.11 7.01
N LEU A 75 -17.62 -9.33 6.64
CA LEU A 75 -17.80 -9.71 5.23
C LEU A 75 -18.90 -8.88 4.52
N GLY A 76 -19.80 -8.24 5.28
CA GLY A 76 -20.75 -7.25 4.77
C GLY A 76 -20.23 -5.80 4.75
N SER A 77 -19.17 -5.49 5.50
CA SER A 77 -18.71 -4.11 5.71
C SER A 77 -17.66 -3.66 4.68
N ASP A 78 -17.53 -2.34 4.54
CA ASP A 78 -16.53 -1.71 3.67
C ASP A 78 -15.17 -1.54 4.39
N LEU A 79 -15.12 -1.86 5.68
CA LEU A 79 -13.96 -1.60 6.54
C LEU A 79 -12.69 -2.37 6.13
N PRO A 80 -12.72 -3.65 5.70
CA PRO A 80 -11.49 -4.34 5.30
C PRO A 80 -10.87 -3.71 4.06
N ALA A 81 -11.70 -3.35 3.08
CA ALA A 81 -11.26 -2.67 1.87
C ALA A 81 -10.70 -1.28 2.20
N PHE A 82 -11.36 -0.52 3.08
CA PHE A 82 -10.84 0.76 3.57
C PHE A 82 -9.47 0.61 4.24
N GLN A 83 -9.30 -0.36 5.14
CA GLN A 83 -8.02 -0.58 5.82
C GLN A 83 -6.90 -1.06 4.88
N MET A 84 -7.21 -1.85 3.85
CA MET A 84 -6.27 -2.16 2.77
C MET A 84 -5.85 -0.90 1.99
N GLY A 85 -6.78 0.03 1.78
CA GLY A 85 -6.50 1.34 1.21
C GLY A 85 -5.53 2.15 2.07
N VAL A 86 -5.79 2.22 3.37
CA VAL A 86 -4.88 2.90 4.33
C VAL A 86 -3.50 2.24 4.33
N LEU A 87 -3.42 0.90 4.34
CA LEU A 87 -2.14 0.20 4.26
C LEU A 87 -1.35 0.59 3.01
N ALA A 88 -2.00 0.59 1.83
CA ALA A 88 -1.36 0.96 0.58
C ALA A 88 -0.92 2.43 0.54
N HIS A 89 -1.67 3.34 1.18
CA HIS A 89 -1.26 4.73 1.32
C HIS A 89 0.09 4.87 2.04
N TYR A 90 0.23 4.26 3.21
CA TYR A 90 1.49 4.30 3.97
C TYR A 90 2.64 3.66 3.19
N ILE A 91 2.39 2.52 2.53
CA ILE A 91 3.41 1.88 1.68
C ILE A 91 3.85 2.86 0.58
N CYS A 92 2.92 3.53 -0.10
CA CYS A 92 3.27 4.52 -1.12
C CYS A 92 4.17 5.62 -0.56
N ASP A 93 3.84 6.18 0.60
CA ASP A 93 4.64 7.24 1.20
C ASP A 93 6.02 6.75 1.65
N PHE A 94 6.16 5.49 2.07
CA PHE A 94 7.48 4.92 2.40
C PHE A 94 8.45 4.86 1.21
N PHE A 95 7.91 4.88 -0.02
CA PHE A 95 8.68 4.93 -1.26
C PHE A 95 8.65 6.30 -1.93
N CYS A 96 8.29 7.37 -1.21
CA CYS A 96 8.40 8.74 -1.71
C CYS A 96 9.57 9.46 -1.06
N TYR A 97 10.41 10.11 -1.87
CA TYR A 97 11.62 10.76 -1.39
C TYR A 97 11.30 11.91 -0.43
N ALA A 98 10.20 12.61 -0.70
CA ALA A 98 9.67 13.66 0.17
C ALA A 98 9.27 13.16 1.57
N HIS A 99 9.13 11.83 1.74
CA HIS A 99 8.68 11.14 2.94
C HIS A 99 9.68 10.06 3.44
N SER A 100 10.87 9.97 2.83
CA SER A 100 11.84 8.90 3.09
C SER A 100 12.79 9.18 4.26
N GLY A 101 12.66 10.34 4.92
CA GLY A 101 13.51 10.76 6.05
C GLY A 101 12.97 11.98 6.78
N ALA A 102 13.57 12.32 7.92
CA ALA A 102 13.13 13.45 8.76
C ALA A 102 13.49 14.83 8.18
N ASP A 103 14.46 14.91 7.27
CA ASP A 103 15.09 16.15 6.83
C ASP A 103 14.81 16.48 5.34
N PHE A 104 13.60 16.19 4.83
CA PHE A 104 13.26 16.59 3.47
C PHE A 104 12.94 18.09 3.40
N GLY A 105 13.97 18.88 3.11
CA GLY A 105 13.86 20.28 2.69
C GLY A 105 12.92 21.14 3.54
N ASN A 106 12.39 22.20 2.93
CA ASN A 106 11.30 23.00 3.48
C ASN A 106 9.98 22.71 2.75
N VAL A 107 8.88 23.25 3.27
CA VAL A 107 7.52 23.03 2.73
C VAL A 107 7.41 23.37 1.23
N ARG A 108 8.12 24.39 0.75
CA ARG A 108 8.10 24.74 -0.68
C ARG A 108 8.78 23.67 -1.52
N GLU A 109 9.93 23.17 -1.08
CA GLU A 109 10.65 22.09 -1.76
C GLU A 109 9.83 20.81 -1.78
N HIS A 110 9.11 20.52 -0.69
CA HIS A 110 8.14 19.41 -0.61
C HIS A 110 7.06 19.53 -1.68
N LEU A 111 6.34 20.66 -1.72
CA LEU A 111 5.27 20.87 -2.70
C LEU A 111 5.79 20.85 -4.14
N GLN A 112 6.97 21.43 -4.39
CA GLN A 112 7.61 21.39 -5.71
C GLN A 112 7.96 19.95 -6.13
N TYR A 113 8.44 19.13 -5.21
CA TYR A 113 8.74 17.74 -5.49
C TYR A 113 7.48 16.94 -5.82
N GLU A 114 6.41 17.12 -5.04
CA GLU A 114 5.12 16.47 -5.31
C GLU A 114 4.51 16.91 -6.64
N ASP A 115 4.72 18.17 -7.06
CA ASP A 115 4.33 18.67 -8.38
C ASP A 115 5.11 17.98 -9.52
N PHE A 116 6.42 17.75 -9.35
CA PHE A 116 7.21 16.99 -10.32
C PHE A 116 6.74 15.54 -10.43
N LEU A 117 6.40 14.94 -9.29
CA LEU A 117 5.90 13.57 -9.22
C LEU A 117 4.53 13.46 -9.92
N ASP A 118 3.62 14.40 -9.66
CA ASP A 118 2.33 14.46 -10.34
C ASP A 118 2.47 14.76 -11.85
N ASN A 119 3.47 15.55 -12.25
CA ASN A 119 3.75 15.80 -13.66
C ASN A 119 4.25 14.53 -14.39
N TYR A 120 5.15 13.78 -13.77
CA TYR A 120 5.61 12.50 -14.31
C TYR A 120 4.42 11.54 -14.45
N ARG A 121 3.62 11.40 -13.39
CA ARG A 121 2.40 10.58 -13.39
C ARG A 121 1.44 10.94 -14.52
N ARG A 122 1.21 12.23 -14.78
CA ARG A 122 0.35 12.68 -15.90
C ARG A 122 0.94 12.32 -17.26
N THR A 123 2.25 12.52 -17.43
CA THR A 123 2.96 12.24 -18.68
C THR A 123 2.91 10.77 -19.04
N TRP A 124 3.05 9.89 -18.05
CA TRP A 124 3.15 8.44 -18.24
C TRP A 124 1.89 7.67 -17.80
N ALA A 125 0.76 8.35 -17.70
CA ALA A 125 -0.45 7.80 -17.08
C ALA A 125 -0.97 6.53 -17.77
N GLU A 126 -0.87 6.45 -19.09
CA GLU A 126 -1.32 5.29 -19.87
C GLU A 126 -0.37 4.11 -19.68
N GLN A 127 0.94 4.34 -19.84
CA GLN A 127 1.97 3.32 -19.67
C GLN A 127 1.94 2.73 -18.25
N LEU A 128 1.79 3.58 -17.23
CA LEU A 128 1.69 3.13 -15.84
C LEU A 128 0.41 2.29 -15.58
N ARG A 129 -0.68 2.50 -16.33
CA ARG A 129 -1.90 1.70 -16.21
C ARG A 129 -1.83 0.36 -16.92
N ASP A 130 -0.99 0.27 -17.94
CA ASP A 130 -0.87 -0.91 -18.81
C ASP A 130 0.18 -1.92 -18.31
N ILE A 131 1.02 -1.54 -17.34
CA ILE A 131 1.93 -2.47 -16.66
C ILE A 131 1.12 -3.55 -15.92
N ASP A 132 1.51 -4.82 -16.10
CA ASP A 132 0.99 -5.95 -15.33
C ASP A 132 1.64 -6.00 -13.93
N TRP A 133 1.28 -5.05 -13.07
CA TRP A 133 1.86 -4.92 -11.73
C TRP A 133 1.70 -6.17 -10.87
N GLY A 134 0.61 -6.92 -11.05
CA GLY A 134 0.32 -8.14 -10.28
C GLY A 134 1.02 -9.40 -10.82
N GLY A 135 1.65 -9.33 -11.99
CA GLY A 135 2.32 -10.46 -12.64
C GLY A 135 3.84 -10.50 -12.44
N GLN A 136 4.41 -9.53 -11.73
CA GLN A 136 5.87 -9.37 -11.64
C GLN A 136 6.51 -10.20 -10.52
N PHE A 137 5.71 -10.79 -9.63
CA PHE A 137 6.22 -11.51 -8.46
C PHE A 137 5.21 -12.54 -7.96
N GLU A 138 5.73 -13.51 -7.20
CA GLU A 138 4.91 -14.42 -6.41
C GLU A 138 4.54 -13.78 -5.07
N PRO A 139 3.26 -13.84 -4.64
CA PRO A 139 2.85 -13.34 -3.33
C PRO A 139 3.55 -14.11 -2.20
N LEU A 140 3.90 -13.41 -1.13
CA LEU A 140 4.54 -13.98 0.05
C LEU A 140 3.55 -14.84 0.86
N THR A 141 4.09 -15.75 1.68
CA THR A 141 3.31 -16.84 2.32
C THR A 141 3.06 -16.67 3.81
N SER A 142 3.79 -15.79 4.49
CA SER A 142 3.66 -15.55 5.93
C SER A 142 3.66 -14.05 6.23
N VAL A 143 3.13 -13.68 7.39
CA VAL A 143 3.11 -12.27 7.84
C VAL A 143 4.53 -11.76 8.05
N GLU A 144 5.39 -12.62 8.61
CA GLU A 144 6.80 -12.37 8.88
C GLU A 144 7.56 -12.11 7.58
N ASP A 145 7.28 -12.88 6.52
CA ASP A 145 7.88 -12.65 5.20
C ASP A 145 7.47 -11.30 4.61
N ILE A 146 6.21 -10.89 4.77
CA ILE A 146 5.72 -9.60 4.29
C ILE A 146 6.40 -8.45 5.04
N GLN A 147 6.45 -8.53 6.37
CA GLN A 147 7.06 -7.50 7.21
C GLN A 147 8.56 -7.38 6.91
N GLY A 148 9.29 -8.50 6.90
CA GLY A 148 10.71 -8.53 6.57
C GLY A 148 11.02 -8.11 5.13
N TYR A 149 10.11 -8.36 4.19
CA TYR A 149 10.23 -7.85 2.82
C TYR A 149 10.08 -6.33 2.79
N LEU A 150 9.04 -5.77 3.41
CA LEU A 150 8.78 -4.33 3.43
C LEU A 150 9.96 -3.56 4.03
N GLU A 151 10.49 -4.00 5.16
CA GLU A 151 11.67 -3.38 5.79
C GLU A 151 12.87 -3.36 4.86
N LYS A 152 13.19 -4.49 4.21
CA LYS A 152 14.31 -4.60 3.27
C LYS A 152 14.10 -3.72 2.05
N ALA A 153 12.87 -3.67 1.52
CA ALA A 153 12.54 -2.87 0.35
C ALA A 153 12.67 -1.37 0.64
N VAL A 154 12.14 -0.89 1.77
CA VAL A 154 12.28 0.51 2.21
C VAL A 154 13.75 0.85 2.49
N ALA A 155 14.50 -0.04 3.15
CA ALA A 155 15.91 0.17 3.41
C ALA A 155 16.74 0.22 2.10
N ALA A 156 16.40 -0.59 1.10
CA ALA A 156 17.03 -0.55 -0.21
C ALA A 156 16.70 0.75 -0.96
N TYR A 157 15.44 1.19 -0.92
CA TYR A 157 15.00 2.46 -1.50
C TYR A 157 15.76 3.65 -0.90
N ASN A 158 15.87 3.71 0.43
CA ASN A 158 16.57 4.79 1.13
C ASN A 158 18.09 4.84 0.85
N LYS A 159 18.70 3.72 0.45
CA LYS A 159 20.13 3.63 0.06
C LYS A 159 20.38 3.91 -1.42
N GLY A 160 19.35 3.78 -2.26
CA GLY A 160 19.46 3.98 -3.70
C GLY A 160 19.38 5.45 -4.10
N GLY A 161 19.66 5.75 -5.37
CA GLY A 161 19.36 7.08 -5.93
C GLY A 161 17.86 7.24 -6.20
N GLN A 162 17.26 8.33 -5.71
CA GLN A 162 15.83 8.61 -5.81
C GLN A 162 15.47 9.35 -7.11
N SER A 163 14.28 9.10 -7.63
CA SER A 163 13.70 9.82 -8.77
C SER A 163 12.18 9.70 -8.72
N VAL A 164 11.47 10.68 -9.29
CA VAL A 164 9.99 10.64 -9.34
C VAL A 164 9.44 9.39 -10.03
N GLU A 165 10.19 8.84 -10.99
CA GLU A 165 9.87 7.55 -11.62
C GLU A 165 9.95 6.40 -10.62
N LYS A 166 11.08 6.27 -9.93
CA LYS A 166 11.29 5.20 -8.94
C LYS A 166 10.30 5.30 -7.80
N ASP A 167 9.99 6.51 -7.35
CA ASP A 167 9.04 6.74 -6.28
C ASP A 167 7.66 6.17 -6.64
N LEU A 168 7.18 6.47 -7.85
CA LEU A 168 5.90 5.96 -8.34
C LEU A 168 5.92 4.45 -8.60
N THR A 169 6.95 3.94 -9.27
CA THR A 169 6.99 2.53 -9.68
C THR A 169 7.19 1.61 -8.49
N LEU A 170 8.11 1.93 -7.57
CA LEU A 170 8.32 1.14 -6.36
C LEU A 170 7.15 1.25 -5.39
N ALA A 171 6.52 2.42 -5.24
CA ALA A 171 5.30 2.57 -4.44
C ALA A 171 4.20 1.61 -4.93
N MET A 172 3.92 1.58 -6.23
CA MET A 172 2.90 0.72 -6.81
C MET A 172 3.29 -0.76 -6.75
N GLU A 173 4.52 -1.12 -7.13
CA GLU A 173 5.01 -2.50 -7.10
C GLU A 173 4.92 -3.11 -5.69
N ASN A 174 5.47 -2.41 -4.69
CA ASN A 174 5.48 -2.90 -3.31
C ASN A 174 4.06 -2.95 -2.73
N SER A 175 3.21 -1.97 -3.03
CA SER A 175 1.81 -1.98 -2.59
C SER A 175 1.04 -3.17 -3.17
N VAL A 176 1.16 -3.42 -4.48
CA VAL A 176 0.48 -4.55 -5.12
C VAL A 176 1.00 -5.88 -4.56
N ARG A 177 2.31 -6.01 -4.35
CA ARG A 177 2.91 -7.22 -3.77
C ARG A 177 2.42 -7.53 -2.38
N ILE A 178 2.44 -6.53 -1.51
CA ILE A 178 2.03 -6.69 -0.12
C ILE A 178 0.53 -7.00 -0.05
N LEU A 179 -0.31 -6.29 -0.80
CA LEU A 179 -1.76 -6.55 -0.80
C LEU A 179 -2.13 -7.92 -1.36
N LEU A 180 -1.45 -8.40 -2.41
CA LEU A 180 -1.63 -9.75 -2.91
C LEU A 180 -1.21 -10.80 -1.88
N SER A 181 -0.12 -10.56 -1.16
CA SER A 181 0.38 -11.46 -0.11
C SER A 181 -0.59 -11.53 1.07
N VAL A 182 -1.08 -10.37 1.56
CA VAL A 182 -2.12 -10.30 2.59
C VAL A 182 -3.39 -11.04 2.15
N SER A 183 -3.83 -10.83 0.92
CA SER A 183 -5.03 -11.49 0.37
C SER A 183 -4.85 -13.01 0.27
N ARG A 184 -3.66 -13.47 -0.12
CA ARG A 184 -3.30 -14.90 -0.18
C ARG A 184 -3.35 -15.54 1.20
N ILE A 185 -2.67 -14.97 2.19
CA ILE A 185 -2.60 -15.54 3.55
C ILE A 185 -4.00 -15.68 4.13
N ARG A 186 -4.80 -14.62 4.02
CA ARG A 186 -6.19 -14.60 4.48
C ARG A 186 -7.05 -15.68 3.82
N LEU A 187 -6.90 -15.88 2.51
CA LEU A 187 -7.63 -16.93 1.80
C LEU A 187 -7.24 -18.33 2.29
N THR A 188 -5.93 -18.58 2.44
CA THR A 188 -5.41 -19.87 2.94
C THR A 188 -5.93 -20.17 4.34
N GLN A 189 -5.91 -19.20 5.25
CA GLN A 189 -6.43 -19.37 6.61
C GLN A 189 -7.93 -19.69 6.60
N LYS A 190 -8.72 -18.98 5.80
CA LYS A 190 -10.17 -19.26 5.67
C LYS A 190 -10.44 -20.67 5.15
N GLN A 191 -9.68 -21.12 4.16
CA GLN A 191 -9.78 -22.49 3.64
C GLN A 191 -9.41 -23.53 4.71
N ALA A 192 -8.38 -23.27 5.53
CA ALA A 192 -7.99 -24.15 6.62
C ALA A 192 -9.08 -24.29 7.69
N VAL A 193 -9.74 -23.19 8.08
CA VAL A 193 -10.85 -23.22 9.05
C VAL A 193 -12.04 -24.01 8.52
N LEU A 194 -12.42 -23.79 7.25
CA LEU A 194 -13.52 -24.55 6.62
C LEU A 194 -13.22 -26.04 6.52
N ALA A 195 -11.95 -26.42 6.29
CA ALA A 195 -11.53 -27.82 6.23
C ALA A 195 -11.61 -28.55 7.59
N TRP A 196 -11.54 -27.83 8.71
CA TRP A 196 -11.73 -28.40 10.06
C TRP A 196 -13.20 -28.57 10.46
N GLN A 197 -14.13 -27.95 9.74
CA GLN A 197 -15.56 -27.99 10.04
C GLN A 197 -16.33 -29.07 9.24
N ALA A 198 -15.63 -29.89 8.43
CA ALA A 198 -16.17 -30.99 7.64
C ALA A 198 -15.74 -32.36 8.20
#